data_AF-A0A0B1RSI6-F1
#
_entry.id   AF-A0A0B1RSI6-F1
#
_cell.length_a   1.000
_cell.length_b   1.000
_cell.length_c   1.000
_cell.angle_alpha   90.00
_cell.angle_beta   90.00
_cell.angle_gamma   90.00
#
_symmetry.space_group_name_H-M   'P 1'
#
loop_
_entity.id
_entity.type
_entity.pdbx_description
1 polymer ?
#
loop_
_entity_poly.entity_id
_entity_poly.type
_entity_poly.pdbx_seq_one_letter_code
_entity_poly.pdbx_strand_id
1 'polypeptide(L)'
;LKFSKCPFSRDAGEGNYNIRIVSVPGGGVSKAVYFPIVPTEIGMVKLTVTAQAAQAGDGVEEPLRVEPEGYRVDRNVPVVIDLSNGTDFEKTVQMMWPSDVVEGSQKARFELVDLIYIFCNKTNRIIQTNPQLRDLGDIMGPILSNIEGLVRMPYGCGEQNMLNFVPNIVVLRYLKATNRAEPSIEGKAVKFMEAGYQRELTYRRSDNSFSAFGESDKFGSTWLTAFVVRSFAQARAFIFVDPTVLTKSIAFLNGQQMETGAFAEHGEVHHKDMQGGASEGGLGLTAYVVVALLENGIRNDNAISFLEKHLPDMKDDAYALAVTSYALRLANSDKKQEALDALEKLQINDKGTAI
;
A
#
# COMPACT_ATOMS: atom_id res chain seq x y z
N LEU A 1 36.90 16.34 -28.30
CA LEU A 1 35.51 16.45 -28.81
C LEU A 1 34.81 17.51 -27.95
N LYS A 2 34.43 18.65 -28.56
CA LYS A 2 33.76 19.77 -27.85
C LYS A 2 32.31 19.37 -27.56
N PHE A 3 31.90 19.41 -26.30
CA PHE A 3 30.51 19.22 -25.90
C PHE A 3 29.83 20.59 -25.77
N SER A 4 28.87 20.91 -26.63
CA SER A 4 27.96 22.04 -26.44
C SER A 4 26.68 21.53 -25.76
N LYS A 5 26.54 21.84 -24.47
CA LYS A 5 25.50 21.30 -23.57
C LYS A 5 24.47 22.36 -23.18
N CYS A 6 23.60 22.74 -24.10
CA CYS A 6 22.40 23.56 -23.82
C CYS A 6 21.30 23.22 -24.84
N PRO A 7 20.01 23.35 -24.48
CA PRO A 7 18.91 23.15 -25.42
C PRO A 7 19.05 24.10 -26.62
N PHE A 8 18.88 23.56 -27.83
CA PHE A 8 19.02 24.33 -29.07
C PHE A 8 17.66 24.83 -29.56
N SER A 9 17.65 26.03 -30.13
CA SER A 9 16.50 26.55 -30.86
C SER A 9 16.64 26.26 -32.35
N ARG A 10 15.53 25.88 -32.98
CA ARG A 10 15.47 25.37 -34.37
C ARG A 10 15.94 26.39 -35.44
N ASP A 11 15.98 27.68 -35.10
CA ASP A 11 16.29 28.79 -36.01
C ASP A 11 17.62 29.52 -35.69
N ALA A 12 18.53 28.93 -34.91
CA ALA A 12 19.75 29.60 -34.48
C ALA A 12 20.80 29.69 -35.62
N GLY A 13 21.09 30.90 -36.10
CA GLY A 13 22.27 31.20 -36.93
C GLY A 13 23.44 31.65 -36.06
N GLU A 14 24.64 31.06 -36.28
CA GLU A 14 26.00 31.30 -35.73
C GLU A 14 26.22 31.70 -34.24
N GLY A 15 25.19 32.04 -33.47
CA GLY A 15 25.23 32.23 -32.02
C GLY A 15 24.32 31.22 -31.32
N ASN A 16 24.71 30.77 -30.13
CA ASN A 16 23.94 29.82 -29.29
C ASN A 16 22.66 30.43 -28.68
N TYR A 17 22.16 31.55 -29.20
CA TYR A 17 21.02 32.28 -28.65
C TYR A 17 20.01 32.59 -29.76
N ASN A 18 18.72 32.31 -29.51
CA ASN A 18 17.66 32.76 -30.40
C ASN A 18 17.24 34.17 -30.01
N ILE A 19 17.42 35.13 -30.91
CA ILE A 19 17.12 36.55 -30.67
C ILE A 19 15.94 36.95 -31.55
N ARG A 20 14.94 37.60 -30.94
CA ARG A 20 13.81 38.19 -31.66
C ARG A 20 13.78 39.70 -31.40
N ILE A 21 13.86 40.47 -32.47
CA ILE A 21 13.72 41.93 -32.40
C ILE A 21 12.24 42.25 -32.57
N VAL A 22 11.67 42.96 -31.59
CA VAL A 22 10.26 43.34 -31.60
C VAL A 22 10.10 44.83 -31.27
N SER A 23 9.24 45.50 -32.03
CA SER A 23 8.77 46.85 -31.69
C SER A 23 7.51 46.77 -30.83
N VAL A 24 7.51 47.48 -29.70
CA VAL A 24 6.40 47.60 -28.75
C VAL A 24 6.01 49.08 -28.65
N PRO A 25 4.78 49.47 -29.04
CA PRO A 25 4.31 50.84 -28.89
C PRO A 25 4.25 51.29 -27.43
N GLY A 26 4.38 52.60 -27.18
CA GLY A 26 4.16 53.17 -25.85
C GLY A 26 2.69 53.08 -25.39
N GLY A 27 2.44 53.38 -24.12
CA GLY A 27 1.08 53.41 -23.55
C GLY A 27 0.61 52.12 -22.86
N GLY A 28 1.53 51.29 -22.35
CA GLY A 28 1.20 50.09 -21.58
C GLY A 28 0.80 48.87 -22.43
N VAL A 29 1.06 48.92 -23.73
CA VAL A 29 0.82 47.79 -24.65
C VAL A 29 1.90 46.73 -24.44
N SER A 30 1.48 45.47 -24.24
CA SER A 30 2.38 44.33 -24.16
C SER A 30 2.43 43.56 -25.49
N LYS A 31 3.55 42.89 -25.74
CA LYS A 31 3.72 42.04 -26.93
C LYS A 31 4.29 40.69 -26.52
N ALA A 32 3.58 39.63 -26.87
CA ALA A 32 4.05 38.26 -26.66
C ALA A 32 5.05 37.86 -27.75
N VAL A 33 6.11 37.17 -27.35
CA VAL A 33 7.12 36.59 -28.26
C VAL A 33 7.27 35.12 -27.91
N TYR A 34 7.25 34.27 -28.94
CA TYR A 34 7.31 32.83 -28.77
C TYR A 34 8.66 32.29 -29.25
N PHE A 35 9.27 31.44 -28.41
CA PHE A 35 10.50 30.73 -28.72
C PHE A 35 10.22 29.22 -28.72
N PRO A 36 10.27 28.55 -29.88
CA PRO A 36 10.21 27.10 -29.91
C PRO A 36 11.51 26.53 -29.34
N ILE A 37 11.39 25.73 -28.29
CA ILE A 37 12.49 25.02 -27.63
C ILE A 37 12.27 23.52 -27.73
N VAL A 38 13.34 22.76 -27.90
CA VAL A 38 13.32 21.29 -27.84
C VAL A 38 14.32 20.88 -26.75
N PRO A 39 13.86 20.32 -25.62
CA PRO A 39 14.75 19.80 -24.60
C PRO A 39 15.61 18.66 -25.15
N THR A 40 16.91 18.66 -24.81
CA THR A 40 17.87 17.65 -25.26
C THR A 40 18.38 16.77 -24.12
N GLU A 41 18.09 17.12 -22.87
CA GLU A 41 18.51 16.40 -21.67
C GLU A 41 17.34 16.28 -20.69
N ILE A 42 17.24 15.12 -20.05
CA ILE A 42 16.25 14.84 -19.01
C ILE A 42 16.70 15.46 -17.69
N GLY A 43 15.77 16.03 -16.92
CA GLY A 43 16.03 16.63 -15.62
C GLY A 43 15.64 18.10 -15.55
N MET A 44 16.23 18.83 -14.61
CA MET A 44 15.96 20.26 -14.44
C MET A 44 16.89 21.08 -15.35
N VAL A 45 16.31 21.72 -16.37
CA VAL A 45 17.01 22.59 -17.32
C VAL A 45 16.68 24.04 -16.98
N LYS A 46 17.68 24.87 -16.74
CA LYS A 46 17.48 26.28 -16.42
C LYS A 46 17.30 27.09 -17.72
N LEU A 47 16.16 27.75 -17.88
CA LEU A 47 15.90 28.66 -19.00
C LEU A 47 16.18 30.08 -18.55
N THR A 48 16.93 30.83 -19.35
CA THR A 48 17.20 32.26 -19.12
C THR A 48 16.63 33.05 -20.27
N VAL A 49 15.79 34.03 -19.97
CA VAL A 49 15.19 34.95 -20.95
C VAL A 49 15.60 36.36 -20.60
N THR A 50 16.20 37.08 -21.54
CA THR A 50 16.62 38.47 -21.37
C THR A 50 15.90 39.36 -22.36
N ALA A 51 15.34 40.47 -21.87
CA ALA A 51 14.79 41.55 -22.68
C ALA A 51 15.74 42.75 -22.62
N GLN A 52 16.12 43.30 -23.77
CA GLN A 52 17.03 44.45 -23.84
C GLN A 52 16.46 45.53 -24.76
N ALA A 53 16.47 46.77 -24.29
CA ALA A 53 16.14 47.99 -25.01
C ALA A 53 17.37 48.92 -25.04
N ALA A 54 17.28 50.02 -25.78
CA ALA A 54 18.39 50.96 -25.95
C ALA A 54 18.93 51.55 -24.63
N GLN A 55 18.11 51.61 -23.57
CA GLN A 55 18.46 52.24 -22.29
C GLN A 55 18.28 51.33 -21.07
N ALA A 56 17.73 50.12 -21.22
CA ALA A 56 17.43 49.23 -20.10
C ALA A 56 17.44 47.77 -20.54
N GLY A 57 17.65 46.86 -19.59
CA GLY A 57 17.50 45.43 -19.80
C GLY A 57 16.96 44.74 -18.55
N ASP A 58 16.26 43.64 -18.75
CA ASP A 58 15.69 42.80 -17.71
C ASP A 58 15.90 41.32 -18.07
N GLY A 59 15.93 40.44 -17.08
CA GLY A 59 16.16 39.02 -17.30
C GLY A 59 15.51 38.15 -16.24
N VAL A 60 14.90 37.05 -16.67
CA VAL A 60 14.28 36.06 -15.79
C VAL A 60 14.90 34.69 -16.03
N GLU A 61 15.02 33.91 -14.96
CA GLU A 61 15.47 32.54 -14.99
C GLU A 61 14.39 31.61 -14.45
N GLU A 62 13.98 30.63 -15.26
CA GLU A 62 12.91 29.70 -14.92
C GLU A 62 13.40 28.24 -15.08
N PRO A 63 13.23 27.37 -14.08
CA PRO A 63 13.57 25.95 -14.19
C PRO A 63 12.50 25.20 -14.99
N LEU A 64 12.92 24.53 -16.06
CA LEU A 64 12.10 23.60 -16.83
C LEU A 64 12.39 22.15 -16.40
N ARG A 65 11.38 21.47 -15.88
CA ARG A 65 11.45 20.03 -15.61
C ARG A 65 11.18 19.24 -16.89
N VAL A 66 12.20 18.54 -17.38
CA VAL A 66 12.14 17.65 -18.54
C VAL A 66 12.02 16.22 -18.04
N GLU A 67 10.94 15.55 -18.42
CA GLU A 67 10.70 14.15 -18.09
C GLU A 67 11.04 13.26 -19.29
N PRO A 68 11.54 12.03 -19.04
CA PRO A 68 11.76 11.07 -20.11
C PRO A 68 10.43 10.67 -20.75
N GLU A 69 10.48 10.35 -22.04
CA GLU A 69 9.38 9.73 -22.76
C GLU A 69 9.10 8.29 -22.30
N GLY A 70 7.95 7.75 -22.73
CA GLY A 70 7.52 6.39 -22.40
C GLY A 70 6.75 6.30 -21.09
N TYR A 71 6.75 5.10 -20.49
CA TYR A 71 6.10 4.82 -19.21
C TYR A 71 7.13 4.41 -18.16
N ARG A 72 6.91 4.82 -16.91
CA ARG A 72 7.82 4.52 -15.81
C ARG A 72 7.68 3.06 -15.36
N VAL A 73 8.80 2.37 -15.26
CA VAL A 73 8.90 1.01 -14.69
C VAL A 73 9.76 1.07 -13.43
N ASP A 74 9.16 0.78 -12.29
CA ASP A 74 9.88 0.67 -11.01
C ASP A 74 10.09 -0.82 -10.67
N ARG A 75 11.30 -1.19 -10.24
CA ARG A 75 11.60 -2.52 -9.69
C ARG A 75 12.17 -2.38 -8.29
N ASN A 76 11.61 -3.12 -7.35
CA ASN A 76 12.07 -3.16 -5.97
C ASN A 76 12.72 -4.51 -5.66
N VAL A 77 13.94 -4.50 -5.11
CA VAL A 77 14.68 -5.70 -4.71
C VAL A 77 14.89 -5.64 -3.20
N PRO A 78 13.99 -6.24 -2.39
CA PRO A 78 14.16 -6.26 -0.95
C PRO A 78 15.25 -7.25 -0.55
N VAL A 79 16.11 -6.84 0.37
CA VAL A 79 17.15 -7.69 0.97
C VAL A 79 16.99 -7.66 2.48
N VAL A 80 16.71 -8.81 3.07
CA VAL A 80 16.76 -8.99 4.53
C VAL A 80 18.20 -9.26 4.94
N ILE A 81 18.71 -8.46 5.88
CA ILE A 81 20.04 -8.62 6.47
C ILE A 81 19.86 -9.36 7.79
N ASP A 82 20.41 -10.56 7.89
CA ASP A 82 20.46 -11.35 9.12
C ASP A 82 21.92 -11.53 9.54
N LEU A 83 22.28 -10.93 10.67
CA LEU A 83 23.62 -10.99 11.29
C LEU A 83 23.64 -11.94 12.51
N SER A 84 22.65 -12.82 12.66
CA SER A 84 22.60 -13.77 13.79
C SER A 84 23.83 -14.70 13.86
N ASN A 85 24.44 -15.00 12.70
CA ASN A 85 25.55 -15.95 12.57
C ASN A 85 26.90 -15.30 12.15
N GLY A 86 27.00 -13.97 12.08
CA GLY A 86 28.21 -13.28 11.61
C GLY A 86 28.19 -11.77 11.84
N THR A 87 29.32 -11.10 11.69
CA THR A 87 29.42 -9.63 11.89
C THR A 87 29.25 -8.83 10.60
N ASP A 88 29.51 -9.46 9.45
CA ASP A 88 29.62 -8.78 8.17
C ASP A 88 28.61 -9.40 7.19
N PHE A 89 27.88 -8.55 6.46
CA PHE A 89 26.95 -8.95 5.41
C PHE A 89 27.34 -8.28 4.11
N GLU A 90 27.56 -9.08 3.07
CA GLU A 90 27.82 -8.60 1.72
C GLU A 90 26.83 -9.25 0.75
N LYS A 91 26.17 -8.42 -0.08
CA LYS A 91 25.30 -8.90 -1.14
C LYS A 91 25.41 -8.02 -2.38
N THR A 92 25.70 -8.67 -3.50
CA THR A 92 25.73 -8.02 -4.81
C THR A 92 24.32 -7.99 -5.40
N VAL A 93 23.80 -6.78 -5.63
CA VAL A 93 22.51 -6.58 -6.32
C VAL A 93 22.80 -6.25 -7.78
N GLN A 94 22.34 -7.10 -8.70
CA GLN A 94 22.47 -6.84 -10.13
C GLN A 94 21.38 -5.86 -10.56
N MET A 95 21.80 -4.73 -11.13
CA MET A 95 20.88 -3.77 -11.74
C MET A 95 20.67 -4.17 -13.18
N MET A 96 19.48 -4.67 -13.50
CA MET A 96 19.09 -4.85 -14.88
C MET A 96 18.18 -3.75 -15.35
N TRP A 97 18.45 -3.31 -16.56
CA TRP A 97 17.61 -2.38 -17.29
C TRP A 97 17.03 -3.11 -18.50
N PRO A 98 15.77 -2.85 -18.85
CA PRO A 98 15.21 -3.42 -20.06
C PRO A 98 15.92 -2.84 -21.29
N SER A 99 15.91 -3.58 -22.40
CA SER A 99 16.66 -3.23 -23.62
C SER A 99 16.17 -1.94 -24.30
N ASP A 100 14.93 -1.53 -24.02
CA ASP A 100 14.24 -0.34 -24.54
C ASP A 100 14.33 0.86 -23.58
N VAL A 101 15.24 0.83 -22.60
CA VAL A 101 15.42 1.91 -21.63
C VAL A 101 15.84 3.22 -22.31
N VAL A 102 15.13 4.30 -21.98
CA VAL A 102 15.48 5.66 -22.44
C VAL A 102 16.78 6.09 -21.75
N GLU A 103 17.76 6.53 -22.54
CA GLU A 103 19.06 6.98 -22.02
C GLU A 103 18.88 8.14 -21.01
N GLY A 104 19.53 8.07 -19.84
CA GLY A 104 19.39 9.07 -18.79
C GLY A 104 18.14 8.96 -17.90
N SER A 105 17.19 8.07 -18.23
CA SER A 105 16.02 7.79 -17.38
C SER A 105 16.33 6.86 -16.20
N GLN A 106 17.43 6.10 -16.28
CA GLN A 106 17.86 5.10 -15.33
C GLN A 106 18.17 5.73 -13.96
N LYS A 107 17.49 5.25 -12.91
CA LYS A 107 17.71 5.69 -11.53
C LYS A 107 17.65 4.50 -10.60
N ALA A 108 18.72 4.28 -9.85
CA ALA A 108 18.72 3.34 -8.74
C ALA A 108 18.65 4.11 -7.42
N ARG A 109 17.78 3.66 -6.51
CA ARG A 109 17.71 4.19 -5.16
C ARG A 109 17.96 3.06 -4.18
N PHE A 110 18.84 3.33 -3.23
CA PHE A 110 19.13 2.43 -2.12
C PHE A 110 18.58 3.04 -0.86
N GLU A 111 17.70 2.31 -0.18
CA GLU A 111 17.15 2.69 1.10
C GLU A 111 17.52 1.57 2.09
N LEU A 112 18.39 1.88 3.04
CA LEU A 112 18.64 1.04 4.21
C LEU A 112 17.63 1.43 5.27
N VAL A 113 16.78 0.49 5.66
CA VAL A 113 15.75 0.73 6.66
C VAL A 113 16.12 0.00 7.95
N ASP A 114 15.99 0.70 9.08
CA ASP A 114 16.56 0.41 10.39
C ASP A 114 18.10 0.43 10.42
N LEU A 115 18.64 1.56 10.88
CA LEU A 115 19.88 1.68 11.65
C LEU A 115 19.81 3.05 12.35
N ILE A 116 19.54 3.07 13.65
CA ILE A 116 19.71 4.29 14.47
C ILE A 116 21.22 4.59 14.49
N TYR A 117 21.65 5.58 13.72
CA TYR A 117 23.00 6.14 13.83
C TYR A 117 22.97 7.52 14.46
N ILE A 118 23.59 7.68 15.63
CA ILE A 118 24.01 8.99 16.13
C ILE A 118 25.35 9.32 15.46
N PHE A 119 25.36 10.38 14.66
CA PHE A 119 26.55 10.92 14.02
C PHE A 119 27.44 11.61 15.07
N CYS A 120 28.61 11.05 15.41
CA CYS A 120 29.59 11.76 16.24
C CYS A 120 30.65 12.42 15.35
N ASN A 121 30.59 13.74 15.27
CA ASN A 121 31.42 14.55 14.40
C ASN A 121 32.84 14.67 15.01
N LYS A 122 33.76 13.75 14.67
CA LYS A 122 35.22 13.96 14.65
C LYS A 122 36.09 12.79 14.17
N THR A 123 35.57 11.57 13.97
CA THR A 123 36.43 10.41 13.64
C THR A 123 36.02 9.55 12.45
N ASN A 124 34.97 9.89 11.68
CA ASN A 124 34.49 9.08 10.54
C ASN A 124 34.39 7.57 10.85
N ARG A 125 34.08 7.20 12.11
CA ARG A 125 33.82 5.82 12.52
C ARG A 125 32.41 5.76 13.10
N ILE A 126 31.66 4.79 12.61
CA ILE A 126 30.42 4.34 13.20
C ILE A 126 30.80 3.55 14.47
N ILE A 127 30.33 4.00 15.63
CA ILE A 127 30.50 3.27 16.90
C ILE A 127 29.12 2.89 17.39
N GLN A 128 28.81 1.59 17.34
CA GLN A 128 27.61 1.02 17.96
C GLN A 128 27.69 1.23 19.48
N THR A 129 26.71 1.93 20.05
CA THR A 129 26.66 2.17 21.51
C THR A 129 25.27 1.89 22.06
N ASN A 130 24.85 0.61 22.07
CA ASN A 130 24.06 0.11 23.19
C ASN A 130 24.09 -1.43 23.25
N PRO A 131 24.65 -2.06 24.30
CA PRO A 131 24.66 -3.53 24.43
C PRO A 131 23.30 -4.13 24.78
N GLN A 132 22.28 -3.30 25.08
CA GLN A 132 20.95 -3.75 25.50
C GLN A 132 19.91 -3.79 24.37
N LEU A 133 20.22 -3.22 23.21
CA LEU A 133 19.46 -3.41 21.99
C LEU A 133 20.19 -4.46 21.17
N ARG A 134 19.89 -5.74 21.43
CA ARG A 134 20.11 -6.78 20.43
C ARG A 134 19.10 -6.50 19.32
N ASP A 135 19.56 -5.67 18.40
CA ASP A 135 18.87 -5.12 17.24
C ASP A 135 18.21 -6.22 16.40
N LEU A 136 16.93 -6.47 16.65
CA LEU A 136 16.06 -7.16 15.71
C LEU A 136 15.75 -6.15 14.61
N GLY A 137 16.48 -6.22 13.48
CA GLY A 137 16.11 -5.45 12.29
C GLY A 137 14.65 -5.72 11.95
N ASP A 138 13.83 -4.68 11.94
CA ASP A 138 12.40 -4.86 11.77
C ASP A 138 12.09 -5.04 10.28
N ILE A 139 11.57 -6.21 9.89
CA ILE A 139 11.10 -6.47 8.52
C ILE A 139 10.00 -5.48 8.13
N MET A 140 9.27 -4.93 9.11
CA MET A 140 8.26 -3.89 8.92
C MET A 140 8.86 -2.48 8.98
N GLY A 141 10.18 -2.31 9.14
CA GLY A 141 10.88 -1.03 9.07
C GLY A 141 10.48 -0.15 7.87
N PRO A 142 10.36 -0.68 6.64
CA PRO A 142 9.90 0.12 5.49
C PRO A 142 8.46 0.63 5.63
N ILE A 143 7.61 -0.07 6.39
CA ILE A 143 6.25 0.37 6.72
C ILE A 143 6.31 1.58 7.66
N LEU A 144 7.35 1.65 8.51
CA LEU A 144 7.54 2.74 9.47
C LEU A 144 7.97 4.05 8.82
N SER A 145 8.89 4.01 7.84
CA SER A 145 9.35 5.23 7.16
C SER A 145 8.22 5.95 6.40
N ASN A 146 7.11 5.25 6.13
CA ASN A 146 5.90 5.80 5.52
C ASN A 146 4.62 5.48 6.33
N ILE A 147 4.74 5.34 7.66
CA ILE A 147 3.59 4.94 8.48
C ILE A 147 2.50 6.01 8.48
N GLU A 148 2.88 7.28 8.37
CA GLU A 148 1.95 8.40 8.20
C GLU A 148 1.15 8.30 6.91
N GLY A 149 1.74 7.74 5.85
CA GLY A 149 1.09 7.49 4.56
C GLY A 149 0.11 6.31 4.61
N LEU A 150 0.19 5.46 5.63
CA LEU A 150 -0.76 4.35 5.88
C LEU A 150 -1.90 4.76 6.80
N VAL A 151 -1.65 5.68 7.74
CA VAL A 151 -2.68 6.28 8.61
C VAL A 151 -3.51 7.27 7.79
N ARG A 152 -4.61 6.77 7.23
CA ARG A 152 -5.51 7.51 6.35
C ARG A 152 -6.88 7.69 6.97
N MET A 153 -7.47 8.85 6.71
CA MET A 153 -8.85 9.14 7.12
C MET A 153 -9.80 8.28 6.27
N PRO A 154 -10.73 7.53 6.87
CA PRO A 154 -11.73 6.79 6.13
C PRO A 154 -12.72 7.69 5.38
N TYR A 155 -13.01 7.36 4.12
CA TYR A 155 -13.93 8.08 3.24
C TYR A 155 -14.55 7.14 2.19
N GLY A 156 -15.49 7.65 1.41
CA GLY A 156 -16.15 6.88 0.34
C GLY A 156 -17.32 6.05 0.84
N CYS A 157 -17.71 5.05 0.04
CA CYS A 157 -18.73 4.03 0.36
C CYS A 157 -18.22 3.03 1.41
N GLY A 158 -19.06 2.11 1.89
CA GLY A 158 -18.68 1.16 2.98
C GLY A 158 -17.38 0.39 2.70
N GLU A 159 -17.22 -0.12 1.48
CA GLU A 159 -15.99 -0.81 1.06
C GLU A 159 -14.74 0.08 1.14
N GLN A 160 -14.82 1.30 0.59
CA GLN A 160 -13.71 2.27 0.60
C GLN A 160 -13.41 2.80 2.00
N ASN A 161 -14.44 2.94 2.82
CA ASN A 161 -14.30 3.32 4.21
C ASN A 161 -13.49 2.25 4.95
N MET A 162 -13.83 0.97 4.77
CA MET A 162 -13.09 -0.13 5.38
C MET A 162 -11.66 -0.30 4.85
N LEU A 163 -11.42 -0.05 3.55
CA LEU A 163 -10.07 -0.03 2.97
C LEU A 163 -9.14 0.97 3.67
N ASN A 164 -9.66 2.11 4.07
CA ASN A 164 -8.89 3.14 4.77
C ASN A 164 -8.94 2.95 6.30
N PHE A 165 -9.94 2.26 6.84
CA PHE A 165 -10.08 1.98 8.27
C PHE A 165 -9.07 0.95 8.77
N VAL A 166 -8.96 -0.21 8.09
CA VAL A 166 -8.14 -1.34 8.54
C VAL A 166 -6.65 -1.01 8.70
N PRO A 167 -6.01 -0.25 7.78
CA PRO A 167 -4.61 0.17 7.95
C PRO A 167 -4.33 0.87 9.29
N ASN A 168 -5.27 1.67 9.80
CA ASN A 168 -5.11 2.34 11.09
C ASN A 168 -5.00 1.32 12.25
N ILE A 169 -5.77 0.23 12.22
CA ILE A 169 -5.70 -0.84 13.23
C ILE A 169 -4.34 -1.54 13.17
N VAL A 170 -3.89 -1.91 11.97
CA VAL A 170 -2.65 -2.66 11.76
C VAL A 170 -1.44 -1.84 12.21
N VAL A 171 -1.41 -0.53 11.90
CA VAL A 171 -0.38 0.41 12.36
C VAL A 171 -0.30 0.42 13.89
N LEU A 172 -1.43 0.56 14.60
CA LEU A 172 -1.41 0.60 16.06
C LEU A 172 -1.04 -0.74 16.70
N ARG A 173 -1.49 -1.86 16.11
CA ARG A 173 -1.07 -3.21 16.55
C ARG A 173 0.44 -3.37 16.45
N TYR A 174 1.01 -2.90 15.36
CA TYR A 174 2.44 -2.95 15.13
C TYR A 174 3.23 -2.07 16.12
N LEU A 175 2.83 -0.80 16.31
CA LEU A 175 3.47 0.10 17.28
C LEU A 175 3.43 -0.47 18.71
N LYS A 176 2.29 -1.03 19.13
CA LYS A 176 2.16 -1.71 20.43
C LYS A 176 3.04 -2.96 20.53
N ALA A 177 3.08 -3.79 19.49
CA ALA A 177 3.86 -5.04 19.50
C ALA A 177 5.37 -4.80 19.53
N THR A 178 5.82 -3.71 18.92
CA THR A 178 7.25 -3.30 18.88
C THR A 178 7.64 -2.37 20.02
N ASN A 179 6.69 -2.02 20.90
CA ASN A 179 6.90 -1.09 22.02
C ASN A 179 7.49 0.27 21.56
N ARG A 180 7.10 0.75 20.38
CA ARG A 180 7.51 2.05 19.84
C ARG A 180 6.46 3.10 20.24
N ALA A 181 6.90 4.20 20.85
CA ALA A 181 6.03 5.27 21.30
C ALA A 181 5.95 6.39 20.24
N GLU A 182 4.79 6.51 19.57
CA GLU A 182 4.55 7.55 18.55
C GLU A 182 3.20 8.27 18.82
N PRO A 183 3.09 9.11 19.86
CA PRO A 183 1.80 9.61 20.35
C PRO A 183 0.99 10.41 19.32
N SER A 184 1.67 11.12 18.41
CA SER A 184 1.01 11.87 17.32
C SER A 184 0.29 10.93 16.35
N ILE A 185 0.97 9.87 15.94
CA ILE A 185 0.47 8.87 15.00
C ILE A 185 -0.63 8.05 15.68
N GLU A 186 -0.42 7.70 16.94
CA GLU A 186 -1.42 7.00 17.75
C GLU A 186 -2.72 7.79 17.87
N GLY A 187 -2.63 9.06 18.27
CA GLY A 187 -3.80 9.93 18.40
C GLY A 187 -4.53 10.16 17.07
N LYS A 188 -3.80 10.26 15.96
CA LYS A 188 -4.37 10.40 14.62
C LYS A 188 -5.10 9.13 14.19
N ALA A 189 -4.47 7.97 14.34
CA ALA A 189 -5.07 6.67 13.99
C ALA A 189 -6.32 6.38 14.83
N VAL A 190 -6.31 6.66 16.13
CA VAL A 190 -7.49 6.54 17.01
C VAL A 190 -8.64 7.40 16.50
N LYS A 191 -8.42 8.69 16.24
CA LYS A 191 -9.46 9.59 15.71
C LYS A 191 -10.00 9.13 14.36
N PHE A 192 -9.13 8.64 13.48
CA PHE A 192 -9.52 8.12 12.16
C PHE A 192 -10.34 6.84 12.27
N MET A 193 -9.99 5.93 13.18
CA MET A 193 -10.82 4.76 13.46
C MET A 193 -12.16 5.14 14.07
N GLU A 194 -12.22 6.06 15.03
CA GLU A 194 -13.51 6.52 15.59
C GLU A 194 -14.43 7.10 14.51
N ALA A 195 -13.88 7.95 13.64
CA ALA A 195 -14.62 8.52 12.51
C ALA A 195 -15.05 7.45 11.50
N GLY A 196 -14.15 6.52 11.15
CA GLY A 196 -14.43 5.42 10.22
C GLY A 196 -15.46 4.44 10.76
N TYR A 197 -15.44 4.14 12.06
CA TYR A 197 -16.43 3.33 12.74
C TYR A 197 -17.82 3.96 12.65
N GLN A 198 -17.96 5.23 13.02
CA GLN A 198 -19.24 5.95 12.94
C GLN A 198 -19.75 6.04 11.50
N ARG A 199 -18.85 6.27 10.54
CA ARG A 199 -19.18 6.29 9.12
C ARG A 199 -19.64 4.93 8.62
N GLU A 200 -18.97 3.85 9.01
CA GLU A 200 -19.34 2.50 8.59
C GLU A 200 -20.74 2.12 9.08
N LEU A 201 -21.13 2.58 10.28
CA LEU A 201 -22.49 2.36 10.80
C LEU A 201 -23.58 2.99 9.92
N THR A 202 -23.26 3.97 9.07
CA THR A 202 -24.22 4.53 8.08
C THR A 202 -24.49 3.59 6.92
N TYR A 203 -23.61 2.62 6.68
CA TYR A 203 -23.76 1.56 5.68
C TYR A 203 -24.34 0.26 6.25
N ARG A 204 -24.70 0.27 7.54
CA ARG A 204 -25.44 -0.83 8.17
C ARG A 204 -26.90 -0.77 7.80
N ARG A 205 -27.45 -1.92 7.40
CA ARG A 205 -28.86 -2.12 7.06
C ARG A 205 -29.69 -2.51 8.28
N SER A 206 -31.00 -2.46 8.15
CA SER A 206 -32.01 -2.78 9.16
C SER A 206 -31.99 -4.23 9.62
N ASP A 207 -31.57 -5.16 8.76
CA ASP A 207 -31.29 -6.56 9.08
C ASP A 207 -29.94 -6.78 9.78
N ASN A 208 -29.17 -5.71 10.01
CA ASN A 208 -27.85 -5.67 10.65
C ASN A 208 -26.68 -6.16 9.78
N SER A 209 -26.90 -6.35 8.49
CA SER A 209 -25.84 -6.54 7.51
C SER A 209 -25.20 -5.22 7.09
N PHE A 210 -24.03 -5.29 6.44
CA PHE A 210 -23.36 -4.16 5.81
C PHE A 210 -23.38 -4.35 4.28
N SER A 211 -23.47 -3.23 3.55
CA SER A 211 -23.36 -3.19 2.09
C SER A 211 -22.61 -1.93 1.66
N ALA A 212 -22.18 -1.84 0.40
CA ALA A 212 -21.41 -0.69 -0.06
C ALA A 212 -22.18 0.64 0.08
N PHE A 213 -23.50 0.62 -0.14
CA PHE A 213 -24.37 1.80 -0.10
C PHE A 213 -25.49 1.71 0.94
N GLY A 214 -25.35 0.83 1.93
CA GLY A 214 -26.31 0.64 3.02
C GLY A 214 -27.71 0.29 2.51
N GLU A 215 -28.74 0.97 3.02
CA GLU A 215 -30.15 0.72 2.65
C GLU A 215 -30.48 1.01 1.17
N SER A 216 -29.57 1.64 0.42
CA SER A 216 -29.77 1.83 -1.02
C SER A 216 -29.61 0.53 -1.82
N ASP A 217 -28.87 -0.45 -1.28
CA ASP A 217 -28.70 -1.75 -1.92
C ASP A 217 -29.95 -2.64 -1.68
N LYS A 218 -30.12 -3.69 -2.49
CA LYS A 218 -31.25 -4.62 -2.29
C LYS A 218 -31.01 -5.61 -1.16
N PHE A 219 -29.77 -6.03 -0.98
CA PHE A 219 -29.34 -7.04 -0.01
C PHE A 219 -28.01 -6.62 0.63
N GLY A 220 -27.78 -7.08 1.86
CA GLY A 220 -26.47 -6.96 2.51
C GLY A 220 -25.47 -7.98 1.96
N SER A 221 -24.19 -7.62 1.95
CA SER A 221 -23.13 -8.57 1.57
C SER A 221 -22.68 -9.39 2.78
N THR A 222 -22.67 -10.71 2.63
CA THR A 222 -22.12 -11.64 3.63
C THR A 222 -20.63 -11.39 3.82
N TRP A 223 -19.89 -11.22 2.72
CA TRP A 223 -18.46 -10.95 2.74
C TRP A 223 -18.14 -9.62 3.44
N LEU A 224 -18.80 -8.52 3.05
CA LEU A 224 -18.53 -7.21 3.64
C LEU A 224 -18.92 -7.19 5.11
N THR A 225 -20.05 -7.81 5.48
CA THR A 225 -20.46 -7.92 6.88
C THR A 225 -19.41 -8.69 7.69
N ALA A 226 -18.87 -9.79 7.17
CA ALA A 226 -17.79 -10.55 7.83
C ALA A 226 -16.51 -9.71 7.95
N PHE A 227 -16.15 -8.95 6.92
CA PHE A 227 -14.98 -8.07 6.93
C PHE A 227 -15.10 -6.96 7.97
N VAL A 228 -16.27 -6.32 8.06
CA VAL A 228 -16.57 -5.30 9.07
C VAL A 228 -16.53 -5.90 10.47
N VAL A 229 -17.21 -7.02 10.71
CA VAL A 229 -17.23 -7.72 12.01
C VAL A 229 -15.83 -8.11 12.46
N ARG A 230 -15.00 -8.63 11.55
CA ARG A 230 -13.60 -8.97 11.81
C ARG A 230 -12.79 -7.73 12.18
N SER A 231 -12.88 -6.68 11.37
CA SER A 231 -12.11 -5.45 11.56
C SER A 231 -12.50 -4.72 12.85
N PHE A 232 -13.80 -4.68 13.17
CA PHE A 232 -14.32 -4.10 14.40
C PHE A 232 -13.87 -4.88 15.64
N ALA A 233 -13.83 -6.22 15.58
CA ALA A 233 -13.24 -7.02 16.65
C ALA A 233 -11.79 -6.64 16.94
N GLN A 234 -10.98 -6.45 15.89
CA GLN A 234 -9.59 -6.02 16.05
C GLN A 234 -9.47 -4.57 16.56
N ALA A 235 -10.38 -3.69 16.15
CA ALA A 235 -10.40 -2.28 16.57
C ALA A 235 -10.70 -2.09 18.07
N ARG A 236 -11.40 -3.05 18.72
CA ARG A 236 -11.73 -3.00 20.16
C ARG A 236 -10.52 -2.86 21.08
N ALA A 237 -9.33 -3.20 20.61
CA ALA A 237 -8.08 -3.00 21.36
C ALA A 237 -7.62 -1.53 21.43
N PHE A 238 -8.27 -0.62 20.69
CA PHE A 238 -7.85 0.77 20.52
C PHE A 238 -8.99 1.78 20.65
N ILE A 239 -10.21 1.43 20.21
CA ILE A 239 -11.39 2.30 20.27
C ILE A 239 -12.58 1.56 20.89
N PHE A 240 -13.57 2.32 21.35
CA PHE A 240 -14.85 1.76 21.75
C PHE A 240 -15.65 1.31 20.53
N VAL A 241 -16.05 0.04 20.52
CA VAL A 241 -16.97 -0.55 19.53
C VAL A 241 -18.14 -1.14 20.31
N ASP A 242 -19.35 -0.71 19.99
CA ASP A 242 -20.57 -1.21 20.64
C ASP A 242 -20.71 -2.73 20.40
N PRO A 243 -20.70 -3.56 21.48
CA PRO A 243 -20.84 -5.01 21.36
C PRO A 243 -22.14 -5.44 20.66
N THR A 244 -23.22 -4.66 20.79
CA THR A 244 -24.51 -4.99 20.18
C THR A 244 -24.48 -4.91 18.65
N VAL A 245 -23.60 -4.09 18.07
CA VAL A 245 -23.36 -4.05 16.63
C VAL A 245 -22.81 -5.39 16.18
N LEU A 246 -21.73 -5.85 16.84
CA LEU A 246 -21.09 -7.13 16.52
C LEU A 246 -22.04 -8.31 16.71
N THR A 247 -22.72 -8.40 17.85
CA THR A 247 -23.64 -9.52 18.13
C THR A 247 -24.76 -9.62 17.08
N LYS A 248 -25.35 -8.49 16.68
CA LYS A 248 -26.42 -8.48 15.68
C LYS A 248 -25.92 -8.80 14.27
N SER A 249 -24.76 -8.28 13.88
CA SER A 249 -24.17 -8.59 12.57
C SER A 249 -23.68 -10.04 12.49
N ILE A 250 -23.17 -10.61 13.58
CA ILE A 250 -22.85 -12.04 13.69
C ILE A 250 -24.12 -12.90 13.56
N ALA A 251 -25.23 -12.49 14.18
CA ALA A 251 -26.50 -13.17 14.04
C ALA A 251 -26.99 -13.17 12.58
N PHE A 252 -26.84 -12.06 11.86
CA PHE A 252 -27.07 -11.98 10.42
C PHE A 252 -26.18 -12.99 9.66
N LEU A 253 -24.87 -13.01 9.92
CA LEU A 253 -23.93 -13.92 9.27
C LEU A 253 -24.34 -15.38 9.46
N ASN A 254 -24.65 -15.80 10.69
CA ASN A 254 -25.10 -17.17 10.98
C ASN A 254 -26.41 -17.52 10.23
N GLY A 255 -27.27 -16.54 9.96
CA GLY A 255 -28.45 -16.71 9.12
C GLY A 255 -28.16 -16.93 7.63
N GLN A 256 -26.93 -16.65 7.17
CA GLN A 256 -26.49 -16.90 5.79
C GLN A 256 -25.87 -18.30 5.60
N GLN A 257 -25.81 -19.11 6.66
CA GLN A 257 -25.29 -20.46 6.60
C GLN A 257 -26.29 -21.42 5.95
N MET A 258 -25.85 -22.16 4.94
CA MET A 258 -26.61 -23.21 4.26
C MET A 258 -26.62 -24.51 5.07
N GLU A 259 -27.54 -25.42 4.76
CA GLU A 259 -27.60 -26.76 5.38
C GLU A 259 -26.30 -27.57 5.20
N THR A 260 -25.54 -27.28 4.16
CA THR A 260 -24.23 -27.89 3.91
C THR A 260 -23.15 -27.44 4.89
N GLY A 261 -23.37 -26.35 5.64
CA GLY A 261 -22.40 -25.69 6.50
C GLY A 261 -21.67 -24.51 5.84
N ALA A 262 -21.78 -24.35 4.51
CA ALA A 262 -21.20 -23.24 3.75
C ALA A 262 -21.96 -21.93 3.98
N PHE A 263 -21.28 -20.79 3.78
CA PHE A 263 -21.94 -19.48 3.72
C PHE A 263 -22.17 -19.05 2.27
N ALA A 264 -23.34 -18.46 2.01
CA ALA A 264 -23.70 -17.91 0.70
C ALA A 264 -23.53 -16.38 0.66
N GLU A 265 -23.18 -15.86 -0.52
CA GLU A 265 -23.19 -14.41 -0.79
C GLU A 265 -24.50 -14.02 -1.47
N HIS A 266 -25.22 -13.07 -0.87
CA HIS A 266 -26.50 -12.56 -1.38
C HIS A 266 -26.41 -11.09 -1.79
N GLY A 267 -25.40 -10.35 -1.32
CA GLY A 267 -25.17 -8.96 -1.66
C GLY A 267 -24.19 -8.79 -2.82
N GLU A 268 -24.15 -7.59 -3.37
CA GLU A 268 -23.15 -7.21 -4.36
C GLU A 268 -21.96 -6.55 -3.66
N VAL A 269 -20.75 -6.94 -4.08
CA VAL A 269 -19.49 -6.29 -3.68
C VAL A 269 -18.88 -5.69 -4.94
N HIS A 270 -18.64 -4.37 -4.92
CA HIS A 270 -18.20 -3.64 -6.10
C HIS A 270 -16.67 -3.64 -6.26
N HIS A 271 -15.93 -3.60 -5.15
CA HIS A 271 -14.48 -3.79 -5.16
C HIS A 271 -14.11 -5.27 -5.03
N LYS A 272 -14.19 -6.02 -6.14
CA LYS A 272 -13.82 -7.45 -6.18
C LYS A 272 -12.39 -7.73 -5.72
N ASP A 273 -11.47 -6.79 -5.95
CA ASP A 273 -10.08 -6.87 -5.48
C ASP A 273 -9.99 -7.01 -3.94
N MET A 274 -10.98 -6.50 -3.20
CA MET A 274 -11.03 -6.64 -1.74
C MET A 274 -11.40 -8.05 -1.30
N GLN A 275 -12.20 -8.76 -2.10
CA GLN A 275 -12.65 -10.11 -1.76
C GLN A 275 -11.53 -11.14 -1.92
N GLY A 276 -10.47 -10.83 -2.67
CA GLY A 276 -9.49 -11.82 -3.12
C GLY A 276 -10.21 -12.98 -3.82
N GLY A 277 -9.81 -14.22 -3.57
CA GLY A 277 -10.53 -15.40 -4.07
C GLY A 277 -11.83 -15.75 -3.32
N ALA A 278 -12.34 -14.89 -2.43
CA ALA A 278 -13.64 -15.12 -1.78
C ALA A 278 -14.84 -14.64 -2.61
N SER A 279 -14.59 -13.94 -3.74
CA SER A 279 -15.62 -13.39 -4.62
C SER A 279 -16.49 -14.43 -5.31
N GLU A 280 -16.01 -15.67 -5.45
CA GLU A 280 -16.74 -16.76 -6.12
C GLU A 280 -17.76 -17.46 -5.21
N GLY A 281 -17.85 -17.06 -3.94
CA GLY A 281 -18.65 -17.75 -2.94
C GLY A 281 -18.08 -19.14 -2.58
N GLY A 282 -18.81 -19.92 -1.79
CA GLY A 282 -18.40 -21.28 -1.45
C GLY A 282 -17.25 -21.34 -0.43
N LEU A 283 -16.13 -21.98 -0.79
CA LEU A 283 -15.06 -22.36 0.15
C LEU A 283 -14.28 -21.17 0.70
N GLY A 284 -13.82 -20.26 -0.18
CA GLY A 284 -13.07 -19.07 0.22
C GLY A 284 -13.89 -18.13 1.11
N LEU A 285 -15.16 -17.89 0.76
CA LEU A 285 -16.08 -17.11 1.57
C LEU A 285 -16.34 -17.77 2.93
N THR A 286 -16.61 -19.08 2.94
CA THR A 286 -16.87 -19.81 4.19
C THR A 286 -15.66 -19.75 5.12
N ALA A 287 -14.45 -19.96 4.61
CA ALA A 287 -13.22 -19.84 5.38
C ALA A 287 -13.05 -18.44 5.96
N TYR A 288 -13.35 -17.41 5.15
CA TYR A 288 -13.27 -16.03 5.59
C TYR A 288 -14.28 -15.70 6.71
N VAL A 289 -15.53 -16.13 6.57
CA VAL A 289 -16.58 -15.95 7.60
C VAL A 289 -16.19 -16.69 8.88
N VAL A 290 -15.66 -17.92 8.79
CA VAL A 290 -15.16 -18.68 9.95
C VAL A 290 -14.06 -17.92 10.68
N VAL A 291 -13.10 -17.33 9.96
CA VAL A 291 -12.07 -16.48 10.58
C VAL A 291 -12.70 -15.31 11.33
N ALA A 292 -13.65 -14.60 10.71
CA ALA A 292 -14.33 -13.46 11.34
C ALA A 292 -15.09 -13.86 12.62
N LEU A 293 -15.77 -15.01 12.61
CA LEU A 293 -16.47 -15.56 13.77
C LEU A 293 -15.49 -15.94 14.89
N LEU A 294 -14.42 -16.66 14.55
CA LEU A 294 -13.41 -17.11 15.53
C LEU A 294 -12.66 -15.93 16.18
N GLU A 295 -12.31 -14.90 15.41
CA GLU A 295 -11.71 -13.66 15.95
C GLU A 295 -12.67 -12.90 16.89
N ASN A 296 -13.98 -13.15 16.79
CA ASN A 296 -15.00 -12.66 17.71
C ASN A 296 -15.32 -13.64 18.86
N GLY A 297 -14.59 -14.75 18.97
CA GLY A 297 -14.81 -15.78 20.00
C GLY A 297 -16.02 -16.68 19.74
N ILE A 298 -16.56 -16.69 18.52
CA ILE A 298 -17.70 -17.51 18.11
C ILE A 298 -17.20 -18.70 17.30
N ARG A 299 -17.48 -19.89 17.80
CA ARG A 299 -17.16 -21.15 17.12
C ARG A 299 -18.37 -21.66 16.35
N ASN A 300 -18.20 -21.99 15.07
CA ASN A 300 -19.22 -22.60 14.22
C ASN A 300 -18.69 -23.95 13.69
N ASP A 301 -19.02 -25.04 14.39
CA ASP A 301 -18.51 -26.38 14.06
C ASP A 301 -19.02 -26.88 12.70
N ASN A 302 -20.23 -26.52 12.28
CA ASN A 302 -20.77 -26.92 10.98
C ASN A 302 -19.93 -26.34 9.82
N ALA A 303 -19.54 -25.08 9.92
CA ALA A 303 -18.70 -24.43 8.91
C ALA A 303 -17.26 -24.97 8.94
N ILE A 304 -16.72 -25.23 10.15
CA ILE A 304 -15.39 -25.84 10.30
C ILE A 304 -15.37 -27.24 9.68
N SER A 305 -16.34 -28.09 9.99
CA SER A 305 -16.46 -29.44 9.39
C SER A 305 -16.68 -29.40 7.88
N PHE A 306 -17.40 -28.39 7.37
CA PHE A 306 -17.51 -28.17 5.93
C PHE A 306 -16.16 -27.90 5.28
N LEU A 307 -15.33 -27.02 5.87
CA LEU A 307 -13.98 -26.73 5.38
C LEU A 307 -13.05 -27.95 5.46
N GLU A 308 -13.12 -28.72 6.54
CA GLU A 308 -12.35 -29.95 6.71
C GLU A 308 -12.69 -30.99 5.64
N LYS A 309 -13.97 -31.15 5.32
CA LYS A 309 -14.47 -32.11 4.33
C LYS A 309 -14.05 -31.75 2.90
N HIS A 310 -14.04 -30.46 2.57
CA HIS A 310 -13.75 -29.96 1.23
C HIS A 310 -12.31 -29.48 1.05
N LEU A 311 -11.44 -29.71 2.04
CA LEU A 311 -10.00 -29.45 1.93
C LEU A 311 -9.37 -30.11 0.68
N PRO A 312 -9.75 -31.36 0.29
CA PRO A 312 -9.23 -31.96 -0.94
C PRO A 312 -9.63 -31.25 -2.23
N ASP A 313 -10.71 -30.46 -2.21
CA ASP A 313 -11.22 -29.74 -3.37
C ASP A 313 -10.47 -28.42 -3.61
N MET A 314 -9.71 -27.94 -2.62
CA MET A 314 -8.94 -26.69 -2.70
C MET A 314 -7.50 -26.88 -3.20
N LYS A 315 -7.11 -28.10 -3.62
CA LYS A 315 -5.69 -28.45 -3.87
C LYS A 315 -4.96 -27.54 -4.86
N ASP A 316 -5.69 -26.93 -5.80
CA ASP A 316 -5.13 -26.05 -6.83
C ASP A 316 -5.44 -24.56 -6.57
N ASP A 317 -6.17 -24.23 -5.50
CA ASP A 317 -6.51 -22.88 -5.10
C ASP A 317 -5.67 -22.45 -3.88
N ALA A 318 -4.54 -21.80 -4.18
CA ALA A 318 -3.63 -21.30 -3.16
C ALA A 318 -4.30 -20.28 -2.21
N TYR A 319 -5.25 -19.49 -2.70
CA TYR A 319 -5.94 -18.50 -1.89
C TYR A 319 -6.90 -19.18 -0.90
N ALA A 320 -7.79 -20.05 -1.39
CA ALA A 320 -8.73 -20.76 -0.54
C ALA A 320 -8.00 -21.64 0.48
N LEU A 321 -6.90 -22.31 0.09
CA LEU A 321 -6.06 -23.07 1.01
C LEU A 321 -5.40 -22.20 2.07
N ALA A 322 -4.91 -21.00 1.72
CA ALA A 322 -4.27 -20.10 2.68
C ALA A 322 -5.26 -19.64 3.75
N VAL A 323 -6.44 -19.15 3.33
CA VAL A 323 -7.47 -18.68 4.27
C VAL A 323 -8.03 -19.85 5.09
N THR A 324 -8.25 -21.01 4.48
CA THR A 324 -8.73 -22.22 5.19
C THR A 324 -7.71 -22.73 6.19
N SER A 325 -6.42 -22.77 5.82
CA SER A 325 -5.34 -23.17 6.73
C SER A 325 -5.30 -22.27 7.96
N TYR A 326 -5.46 -20.95 7.77
CA TYR A 326 -5.56 -20.01 8.86
C TYR A 326 -6.81 -20.23 9.73
N ALA A 327 -7.98 -20.42 9.10
CA ALA A 327 -9.24 -20.69 9.79
C ALA A 327 -9.16 -21.96 10.65
N LEU A 328 -8.66 -23.07 10.09
CA LEU A 328 -8.52 -24.34 10.80
C LEU A 328 -7.48 -24.27 11.91
N ARG A 329 -6.41 -23.48 11.74
CA ARG A 329 -5.43 -23.21 12.79
C ARG A 329 -6.03 -22.42 13.94
N LEU A 330 -6.79 -21.36 13.66
CA LEU A 330 -7.53 -20.59 14.67
C LEU A 330 -8.57 -21.44 15.40
N ALA A 331 -9.24 -22.34 14.69
CA ALA A 331 -10.22 -23.26 15.24
C ALA A 331 -9.60 -24.41 16.05
N ASN A 332 -8.26 -24.55 16.06
CA ASN A 332 -7.56 -25.70 16.61
C ASN A 332 -8.10 -27.05 16.07
N SER A 333 -8.40 -27.11 14.78
CA SER A 333 -8.89 -28.31 14.09
C SER A 333 -7.81 -29.40 13.99
N ASP A 334 -8.24 -30.66 13.94
CA ASP A 334 -7.35 -31.81 13.71
C ASP A 334 -6.74 -31.81 12.29
N LYS A 335 -7.40 -31.15 11.33
CA LYS A 335 -6.95 -31.02 9.93
C LYS A 335 -6.02 -29.83 9.68
N LYS A 336 -5.69 -29.04 10.71
CA LYS A 336 -4.85 -27.84 10.59
C LYS A 336 -3.44 -28.09 10.06
N GLN A 337 -2.89 -29.29 10.23
CA GLN A 337 -1.58 -29.66 9.69
C GLN A 337 -1.69 -30.11 8.24
N GLU A 338 -2.69 -30.95 7.94
CA GLU A 338 -2.98 -31.39 6.57
C GLU A 338 -3.23 -30.20 5.63
N ALA A 339 -3.96 -29.18 6.10
CA ALA A 339 -4.21 -27.96 5.34
C ALA A 339 -2.93 -27.17 5.06
N LEU A 340 -2.05 -27.05 6.07
CA LEU A 340 -0.76 -26.37 5.91
C LEU A 340 0.15 -27.12 4.94
N ASP A 341 0.23 -28.44 5.06
CA ASP A 341 1.04 -29.28 4.17
C ASP A 341 0.52 -29.20 2.71
N ALA A 342 -0.79 -29.06 2.52
CA ALA A 342 -1.39 -28.83 1.20
C ALA A 342 -1.02 -27.45 0.64
N LEU A 343 -1.04 -26.41 1.47
CA LEU A 343 -0.62 -25.07 1.09
C LEU A 343 0.87 -25.00 0.73
N GLU A 344 1.74 -25.64 1.52
CA GLU A 344 3.19 -25.69 1.27
C GLU A 344 3.53 -26.37 -0.06
N LYS A 345 2.73 -27.32 -0.53
CA LYS A 345 2.91 -27.93 -1.86
C LYS A 345 2.70 -26.95 -3.02
N LEU A 346 1.94 -25.87 -2.80
CA LEU A 346 1.74 -24.81 -3.78
C LEU A 346 2.80 -23.70 -3.68
N GLN A 347 3.80 -23.86 -2.82
CA GLN A 347 4.87 -22.89 -2.68
C GLN A 347 5.64 -22.73 -4.00
N ILE A 348 5.66 -21.50 -4.50
CA ILE A 348 6.52 -21.12 -5.62
C ILE A 348 7.87 -20.69 -5.03
N ASN A 349 8.83 -21.60 -5.07
CA ASN A 349 10.21 -21.27 -4.75
C ASN A 349 10.86 -20.68 -6.00
N ASP A 350 11.12 -19.37 -5.97
CA ASP A 350 11.89 -18.73 -7.01
C ASP A 350 13.32 -19.27 -6.91
N LYS A 351 13.64 -20.29 -7.70
CA LYS A 351 14.96 -20.93 -7.76
C LYS A 351 15.92 -20.00 -8.47
N GLY A 352 16.22 -18.85 -7.86
CA GLY A 352 17.25 -17.90 -8.28
C GLY A 352 17.48 -17.93 -9.78
N THR A 353 16.44 -17.76 -10.59
CA THR A 353 16.65 -17.46 -11.99
C THR A 353 17.40 -16.14 -11.90
N ALA A 354 18.69 -16.17 -12.27
CA ALA A 354 19.54 -14.99 -12.29
C ALA A 354 18.69 -13.90 -12.93
N ILE A 355 18.21 -13.00 -12.07
CA ILE A 355 17.15 -12.08 -12.44
C ILE A 355 17.82 -11.20 -13.46
#